data_AF-A0A094P5H0-F1
#
_entry.id   AF-A0A094P5H0-F1
#
_cell.length_a   1.000
_cell.length_b   1.000
_cell.length_c   1.000
_cell.angle_alpha   90.00
_cell.angle_beta   90.00
_cell.angle_gamma   90.00
#
_symmetry.space_group_name_H-M   'P 1'
#
loop_
_entity.id
_entity.type
_entity.pdbx_description
1 polymer ?
#
loop_
_entity_poly.entity_id
_entity_poly.type
_entity_poly.pdbx_seq_one_letter_code
_entity_poly.pdbx_strand_id
1 'polypeptide(L)'
;GFGVGKTHLLAAMWHLMPGRSYYGTFIEYTALVGALGYRGAVDHLTGASFLAIDEFELDDPGDTMVMSRLLGELVASGTRLAATSNTPPAALGEGRFAAEDFLREITALADKFLTVRIDGEDYRRRDFEGHAVVVAPGKVLATLQSVGDATTLDDFGAVIAHLATIHPSRYVGLVEGLRGVGWSGVYQLHNQAEALRLVALVDRLYDARVAIVPSGVALDEVFDDTMLSGGYRKKYLRAVSRMIALTRLAGNPQEAL
;
A
#
# COMPACT_ATOMS: atom_id res chain seq x y z
N GLY A 1 3.83 -10.16 8.64
CA GLY A 1 2.79 -9.11 8.72
C GLY A 1 2.90 -8.09 7.58
N PHE A 2 1.94 -7.16 7.46
CA PHE A 2 2.04 -6.01 6.55
C PHE A 2 2.97 -4.94 7.14
N GLY A 3 3.77 -4.28 6.30
CA GLY A 3 4.64 -3.16 6.70
C GLY A 3 5.69 -3.44 7.79
N VAL A 4 5.94 -4.71 8.11
CA VAL A 4 6.94 -5.17 9.09
C VAL A 4 8.40 -5.07 8.60
N GLY A 5 8.66 -4.31 7.53
CA GLY A 5 10.01 -4.13 6.98
C GLY A 5 10.49 -5.19 5.98
N LYS A 6 9.62 -6.07 5.45
CA LYS A 6 10.02 -7.11 4.47
C LYS A 6 10.69 -6.52 3.23
N THR A 7 10.04 -5.56 2.58
CA THR A 7 10.56 -4.82 1.42
C THR A 7 11.90 -4.15 1.74
N HIS A 8 12.04 -3.57 2.94
CA HIS A 8 13.27 -2.92 3.36
C HIS A 8 14.42 -3.92 3.49
N LEU A 9 14.18 -5.08 4.08
CA LEU A 9 15.19 -6.14 4.18
C LEU A 9 15.59 -6.69 2.80
N LEU A 10 14.61 -6.87 1.90
CA LEU A 10 14.89 -7.30 0.53
C LEU A 10 15.75 -6.26 -0.21
N ALA A 11 15.41 -4.98 -0.11
CA ALA A 11 16.19 -3.89 -0.71
C ALA A 11 17.60 -3.80 -0.12
N ALA A 12 17.74 -3.94 1.20
CA ALA A 12 19.04 -3.96 1.87
C ALA A 12 19.90 -5.15 1.39
N MET A 13 19.32 -6.34 1.26
CA MET A 13 20.01 -7.49 0.67
C MET A 13 20.47 -7.20 -0.76
N TRP A 14 19.58 -6.69 -1.61
CA TRP A 14 19.89 -6.35 -3.00
C TRP A 14 21.07 -5.36 -3.11
N HIS A 15 21.08 -4.31 -2.31
CA HIS A 15 22.17 -3.32 -2.28
C HIS A 15 23.52 -3.89 -1.84
N LEU A 16 23.52 -4.95 -1.04
CA LEU A 16 24.74 -5.61 -0.57
C LEU A 16 25.27 -6.66 -1.56
N MET A 17 24.51 -7.04 -2.59
CA MET A 17 24.91 -8.11 -3.50
C MET A 17 25.90 -7.59 -4.57
N PRO A 18 27.09 -8.21 -4.69
CA PRO A 18 28.04 -7.86 -5.73
C PRO A 18 27.61 -8.44 -7.09
N GLY A 19 28.10 -7.83 -8.17
CA GLY A 19 27.84 -8.27 -9.53
C GLY A 19 26.52 -7.73 -10.10
N ARG A 20 26.02 -8.35 -11.16
CA ARG A 20 24.77 -7.92 -11.80
C ARG A 20 23.58 -8.42 -11.00
N SER A 21 22.84 -7.50 -10.41
CA SER A 21 21.63 -7.80 -9.65
C SER A 21 20.44 -7.00 -10.17
N TYR A 22 19.24 -7.53 -9.93
CA TYR A 22 17.99 -6.88 -10.33
C TYR A 22 17.03 -6.83 -9.16
N TYR A 23 16.23 -5.77 -9.13
CA TYR A 23 15.15 -5.57 -8.18
C TYR A 23 13.89 -5.21 -8.97
N GLY A 24 12.77 -5.83 -8.63
CA GLY A 24 11.48 -5.56 -9.23
C GLY A 24 10.37 -6.25 -8.47
N THR A 25 9.14 -5.83 -8.72
CA THR A 25 7.92 -6.48 -8.23
C THR A 25 7.61 -7.72 -9.08
N PHE A 26 6.78 -8.63 -8.55
CA PHE A 26 6.32 -9.79 -9.31
C PHE A 26 5.67 -9.40 -10.65
N ILE A 27 4.83 -8.35 -10.65
CA ILE A 27 4.15 -7.83 -11.84
C ILE A 27 5.14 -7.27 -12.86
N GLU A 28 6.23 -6.63 -12.42
CA GLU A 28 7.24 -6.12 -13.35
C GLU A 28 8.02 -7.25 -14.03
N TYR A 29 8.29 -8.35 -13.33
CA TYR A 29 8.93 -9.51 -13.96
C TYR A 29 7.99 -10.26 -14.91
N THR A 30 6.70 -10.41 -14.58
CA THR A 30 5.75 -10.99 -15.54
C THR A 30 5.59 -10.09 -16.76
N ALA A 31 5.54 -8.76 -16.57
CA ALA A 31 5.52 -7.79 -17.67
C ALA A 31 6.79 -7.86 -18.53
N LEU A 32 7.97 -8.05 -17.93
CA LEU A 32 9.23 -8.24 -18.66
C LEU A 32 9.16 -9.49 -19.56
N VAL A 33 8.63 -10.60 -19.05
CA VAL A 33 8.44 -11.81 -19.86
C VAL A 33 7.43 -11.57 -20.98
N GLY A 34 6.35 -10.84 -20.71
CA GLY A 34 5.38 -10.43 -21.73
C GLY A 34 6.01 -9.58 -22.84
N ALA A 35 6.91 -8.67 -22.48
CA ALA A 35 7.55 -7.74 -23.43
C ALA A 35 8.68 -8.38 -24.25
N LEU A 36 9.52 -9.21 -23.63
CA LEU A 36 10.69 -9.82 -24.28
C LEU A 36 10.43 -11.23 -24.82
N GLY A 37 9.29 -11.81 -24.46
CA GLY A 37 9.08 -13.25 -24.56
C GLY A 37 9.90 -14.04 -23.54
N TYR A 38 9.51 -15.28 -23.30
CA TYR A 38 10.15 -16.15 -22.31
C TYR A 38 11.66 -16.26 -22.50
N ARG A 39 12.10 -16.58 -23.72
CA ARG A 39 13.52 -16.77 -24.00
C ARG A 39 14.33 -15.48 -23.88
N GLY A 40 13.76 -14.37 -24.33
CA GLY A 40 14.39 -13.05 -24.19
C GLY A 40 14.57 -12.64 -22.73
N ALA A 41 13.58 -12.93 -21.87
CA ALA A 41 13.68 -12.69 -20.43
C ALA A 41 14.75 -13.56 -19.76
N VAL A 42 14.82 -14.86 -20.11
CA VAL A 42 15.88 -15.77 -19.63
C VAL A 42 17.25 -15.24 -20.04
N ASP A 43 17.46 -14.94 -21.32
CA ASP A 43 18.75 -14.47 -21.83
C ASP A 43 19.14 -13.11 -21.20
N HIS A 44 18.16 -12.23 -20.95
CA HIS A 44 18.39 -10.94 -20.28
C HIS A 44 18.86 -11.10 -18.83
N LEU A 45 18.25 -12.03 -18.09
CA LEU A 45 18.49 -12.21 -16.66
C LEU A 45 19.63 -13.21 -16.37
N THR A 46 19.97 -14.10 -17.30
CA THR A 46 21.00 -15.14 -17.12
C THR A 46 22.35 -14.51 -16.79
N GLY A 47 23.05 -15.01 -15.76
CA GLY A 47 24.31 -14.43 -15.29
C GLY A 47 24.13 -13.30 -14.27
N ALA A 48 22.90 -13.00 -13.87
CA ALA A 48 22.65 -12.24 -12.64
C ALA A 48 23.16 -13.03 -11.43
N SER A 49 23.88 -12.37 -10.52
CA SER A 49 24.26 -12.96 -9.24
C SER A 49 23.08 -13.02 -8.27
N PHE A 50 22.15 -12.08 -8.38
CA PHE A 50 21.01 -11.96 -7.48
C PHE A 50 19.77 -11.35 -8.14
N LEU A 51 18.60 -11.88 -7.78
CA LEU A 51 17.28 -11.37 -8.16
C LEU A 51 16.43 -11.12 -6.91
N ALA A 52 16.06 -9.86 -6.70
CA ALA A 52 15.11 -9.45 -5.67
C ALA A 52 13.71 -9.29 -6.27
N ILE A 53 12.73 -9.96 -5.67
CA ILE A 53 11.33 -9.97 -6.12
C ILE A 53 10.43 -9.47 -4.99
N ASP A 54 9.98 -8.23 -5.08
CA ASP A 54 9.02 -7.70 -4.11
C ASP A 54 7.58 -8.08 -4.46
N GLU A 55 6.70 -8.09 -3.46
CA GLU A 55 5.26 -8.36 -3.61
C GLU A 55 4.97 -9.62 -4.44
N PHE A 56 5.61 -10.73 -4.05
CA PHE A 56 5.42 -12.03 -4.67
C PHE A 56 4.00 -12.54 -4.42
N GLU A 57 3.19 -12.55 -5.47
CA GLU A 57 1.77 -12.92 -5.46
C GLU A 57 1.50 -13.93 -6.58
N LEU A 58 0.82 -15.04 -6.25
CA LEU A 58 0.50 -16.13 -7.18
C LEU A 58 -1.00 -16.21 -7.40
N ASP A 59 -1.54 -15.15 -8.00
CA ASP A 59 -2.99 -14.99 -8.18
C ASP A 59 -3.49 -15.57 -9.51
N ASP A 60 -2.64 -15.56 -10.55
CA ASP A 60 -2.92 -16.09 -11.88
C ASP A 60 -2.10 -17.38 -12.17
N PRO A 61 -2.75 -18.49 -12.59
CA PRO A 61 -2.07 -19.74 -12.91
C PRO A 61 -1.05 -19.64 -14.04
N GLY A 62 -1.33 -18.86 -15.08
CA GLY A 62 -0.46 -18.72 -16.26
C GLY A 62 0.83 -17.98 -15.90
N ASP A 63 0.70 -16.85 -15.23
CA ASP A 63 1.85 -16.05 -14.76
C ASP A 63 2.71 -16.86 -13.78
N THR A 64 2.07 -17.61 -12.88
CA THR A 64 2.78 -18.46 -11.92
C THR A 64 3.59 -19.56 -12.61
N MET A 65 3.04 -20.21 -13.63
CA MET A 65 3.76 -21.25 -14.38
C MET A 65 4.98 -20.66 -15.09
N VAL A 66 4.80 -19.52 -15.76
CA VAL A 66 5.88 -18.83 -16.47
C VAL A 66 6.98 -18.40 -15.49
N MET A 67 6.60 -17.82 -14.36
CA MET A 67 7.53 -17.36 -13.34
C MET A 67 8.24 -18.52 -12.63
N SER A 68 7.52 -19.59 -12.26
CA SER A 68 8.12 -20.80 -11.65
C SER A 68 9.24 -21.37 -12.53
N ARG A 69 8.97 -21.46 -13.84
CA ARG A 69 9.93 -21.95 -14.82
C ARG A 69 11.11 -21.00 -14.99
N LEU A 70 10.88 -19.69 -15.19
CA LEU A 70 11.92 -18.68 -15.29
C LEU A 70 12.86 -18.71 -14.08
N LEU A 71 12.30 -18.68 -12.87
CA LEU A 71 13.07 -18.71 -11.63
C LEU A 71 13.84 -20.02 -11.47
N GLY A 72 13.26 -21.14 -11.91
CA GLY A 72 13.97 -22.43 -11.97
C GLY A 72 15.20 -22.41 -12.88
N GLU A 73 15.06 -21.88 -14.10
CA GLU A 73 16.17 -21.78 -15.06
C GLU A 73 17.28 -20.84 -14.53
N LEU A 74 16.91 -19.71 -13.93
CA LEU A 74 17.87 -18.76 -13.36
C LEU A 74 18.63 -19.36 -12.16
N VAL A 75 17.94 -20.04 -11.25
CA VAL A 75 18.59 -20.73 -10.12
C VAL A 75 19.54 -21.81 -10.61
N ALA A 76 19.13 -22.60 -11.61
CA ALA A 76 20.00 -23.62 -12.21
C ALA A 76 21.24 -23.00 -12.88
N SER A 77 21.14 -21.77 -13.37
CA SER A 77 22.28 -21.01 -13.92
C SER A 77 23.17 -20.34 -12.86
N GLY A 78 22.84 -20.47 -11.57
CA GLY A 78 23.62 -19.94 -10.45
C GLY A 78 23.09 -18.62 -9.87
N THR A 79 21.97 -18.08 -10.36
CA THR A 79 21.36 -16.87 -9.80
C THR A 79 20.73 -17.18 -8.44
N ARG A 80 21.03 -16.35 -7.43
CA ARG A 80 20.36 -16.42 -6.12
C ARG A 80 19.10 -15.56 -6.13
N LEU A 81 18.06 -16.03 -5.44
CA LEU A 81 16.77 -15.34 -5.38
C LEU A 81 16.44 -14.93 -3.94
N ALA A 82 15.76 -13.80 -3.78
CA ALA A 82 15.01 -13.50 -2.57
C ALA A 82 13.68 -12.84 -2.96
N ALA A 83 12.63 -13.16 -2.20
CA ALA A 83 11.31 -12.61 -2.45
C ALA A 83 10.63 -12.19 -1.15
N THR A 84 9.74 -11.20 -1.21
CA THR A 84 8.80 -10.92 -0.12
C THR A 84 7.38 -11.28 -0.54
N SER A 85 6.59 -11.83 0.38
CA SER A 85 5.16 -12.06 0.17
C SER A 85 4.36 -11.71 1.42
N ASN A 86 3.15 -11.21 1.22
CA ASN A 86 2.17 -11.04 2.30
C ASN A 86 1.34 -12.30 2.54
N THR A 87 1.39 -13.26 1.60
CA THR A 87 0.65 -14.53 1.65
C THR A 87 1.61 -15.64 2.06
N PRO A 88 1.30 -16.41 3.12
CA PRO A 88 2.16 -17.52 3.51
C PRO A 88 2.14 -18.61 2.43
N PRO A 89 3.24 -19.37 2.24
CA PRO A 89 3.33 -20.38 1.18
C PRO A 89 2.16 -21.39 1.17
N ALA A 90 1.70 -21.80 2.35
CA ALA A 90 0.59 -22.75 2.50
C ALA A 90 -0.79 -22.18 2.11
N ALA A 91 -0.93 -20.85 1.99
CA ALA A 91 -2.16 -20.19 1.53
C ALA A 91 -2.08 -19.73 0.08
N LEU A 92 -0.97 -20.00 -0.62
CA LEU A 92 -0.87 -19.74 -2.06
C LEU A 92 -1.70 -20.78 -2.81
N GLY A 93 -2.71 -20.33 -3.56
CA GLY A 93 -3.56 -21.17 -4.41
C GLY A 93 -4.88 -21.67 -3.81
N GLU A 94 -5.26 -21.21 -2.63
CA GLU A 94 -6.58 -21.50 -2.04
C GLU A 94 -7.72 -20.93 -2.92
N GLY A 95 -8.64 -21.78 -3.37
CA GLY A 95 -9.85 -21.38 -4.12
C GLY A 95 -9.70 -21.15 -5.63
N ARG A 96 -8.74 -21.80 -6.31
CA ARG A 96 -8.50 -21.65 -7.76
C ARG A 96 -8.78 -22.94 -8.57
N PHE A 97 -9.18 -22.78 -9.84
CA PHE A 97 -9.43 -23.90 -10.77
C PHE A 97 -8.11 -24.56 -11.19
N ALA A 98 -8.11 -25.87 -11.47
CA ALA A 98 -6.91 -26.70 -11.68
C ALA A 98 -5.91 -26.69 -10.50
N ALA A 99 -6.46 -26.69 -9.27
CA ALA A 99 -5.71 -26.56 -8.03
C ALA A 99 -4.54 -27.55 -7.90
N GLU A 100 -4.65 -28.81 -8.35
CA GLU A 100 -3.59 -29.80 -8.11
C GLU A 100 -2.28 -29.51 -8.86
N ASP A 101 -2.33 -29.24 -10.17
CA ASP A 101 -1.14 -28.90 -10.94
C ASP A 101 -0.55 -27.56 -10.52
N PHE A 102 -1.42 -26.59 -10.22
CA PHE A 102 -1.04 -25.29 -9.72
C PHE A 102 -0.34 -25.38 -8.35
N LEU A 103 -0.92 -26.14 -7.41
CA LEU A 103 -0.34 -26.39 -6.08
C LEU A 103 0.98 -27.14 -6.17
N ARG A 104 1.13 -28.08 -7.11
CA ARG A 104 2.41 -28.77 -7.36
C ARG A 104 3.50 -27.78 -7.78
N GLU A 105 3.19 -26.87 -8.67
CA GLU A 105 4.13 -25.83 -9.12
C GLU A 105 4.48 -24.83 -8.02
N ILE A 106 3.48 -24.39 -7.24
CA ILE A 106 3.70 -23.54 -6.06
C ILE A 106 4.62 -24.24 -5.07
N THR A 107 4.40 -25.53 -4.81
CA THR A 107 5.23 -26.33 -3.89
C THR A 107 6.65 -26.44 -4.42
N ALA A 108 6.82 -26.80 -5.70
CA ALA A 108 8.13 -26.92 -6.33
C ALA A 108 8.88 -25.58 -6.37
N LEU A 109 8.17 -24.46 -6.46
CA LEU A 109 8.77 -23.13 -6.36
C LEU A 109 9.11 -22.79 -4.90
N ALA A 110 8.21 -23.03 -3.96
CA ALA A 110 8.40 -22.78 -2.54
C ALA A 110 9.58 -23.57 -1.96
N ASP A 111 9.80 -24.81 -2.41
CA ASP A 111 10.91 -25.67 -2.01
C ASP A 111 12.29 -25.09 -2.37
N LYS A 112 12.34 -24.14 -3.31
CA LYS A 112 13.57 -23.41 -3.66
C LYS A 112 13.89 -22.29 -2.67
N PHE A 113 12.96 -21.93 -1.80
CA PHE A 113 13.11 -20.82 -0.85
C PHE A 113 13.21 -21.31 0.59
N LEU A 114 14.18 -20.77 1.32
CA LEU A 114 14.12 -20.78 2.77
C LEU A 114 13.08 -19.76 3.23
N THR A 115 11.96 -20.24 3.76
CA THR A 115 10.90 -19.35 4.27
C THR A 115 11.29 -18.78 5.63
N VAL A 116 11.45 -17.46 5.70
CA VAL A 116 11.68 -16.73 6.95
C VAL A 116 10.44 -15.91 7.29
N ARG A 117 9.78 -16.24 8.40
CA ARG A 117 8.62 -15.47 8.86
C ARG A 117 9.11 -14.19 9.54
N ILE A 118 8.71 -13.05 8.97
CA ILE A 118 8.98 -11.74 9.56
C ILE A 118 7.71 -11.26 10.24
N ASP A 119 7.77 -11.32 11.56
CA ASP A 119 6.79 -10.74 12.46
C ASP A 119 7.35 -9.48 13.08
N GLY A 120 6.45 -8.63 13.53
CA GLY A 120 6.80 -7.37 14.14
C GLY A 120 5.62 -6.42 14.04
N GLU A 121 5.82 -5.27 14.66
CA GLU A 121 4.94 -4.14 14.44
C GLU A 121 5.04 -3.70 12.98
N ASP A 122 3.93 -3.22 12.44
CA ASP A 122 3.95 -2.55 11.17
C ASP A 122 4.77 -1.27 11.34
N TYR A 123 5.98 -1.21 10.77
CA TYR A 123 6.86 -0.05 10.86
C TYR A 123 6.24 1.19 10.20
N ARG A 124 5.28 1.01 9.28
CA ARG A 124 4.47 2.12 8.74
C ARG A 124 3.60 2.78 9.83
N ARG A 125 3.41 2.11 10.97
CA ARG A 125 2.76 2.67 12.17
C ARG A 125 3.72 3.40 13.11
N ARG A 126 5.03 3.11 13.07
CA ARG A 126 6.01 3.78 13.94
C ARG A 126 6.18 5.26 13.60
N ASP A 127 5.85 5.66 12.38
CA ASP A 127 5.84 7.08 12.01
C ASP A 127 4.62 7.84 12.60
N PHE A 128 3.60 7.16 13.13
CA PHE A 128 2.36 7.81 13.58
C PHE A 128 1.77 7.22 14.86
N GLU A 129 2.61 7.00 15.88
CA GLU A 129 2.13 7.16 17.25
C GLU A 129 1.80 8.64 17.47
N GLY A 130 0.52 8.96 17.50
CA GLY A 130 0.03 10.24 17.98
C GLY A 130 -1.34 10.58 17.41
N HIS A 131 -1.93 11.59 18.02
CA HIS A 131 -3.29 12.02 17.70
C HIS A 131 -3.32 12.89 16.45
N ALA A 132 -4.42 12.83 15.70
CA ALA A 132 -4.63 13.74 14.59
C ALA A 132 -4.69 15.17 15.12
N VAL A 133 -4.07 16.11 14.41
CA VAL A 133 -4.11 17.53 14.80
C VAL A 133 -5.51 18.05 14.53
N VAL A 134 -6.17 18.55 15.57
CA VAL A 134 -7.49 19.20 15.47
C VAL A 134 -7.34 20.68 15.74
N VAL A 135 -7.94 21.51 14.89
CA VAL A 135 -7.99 22.96 15.11
C VAL A 135 -9.37 23.38 15.62
N ALA A 136 -9.41 24.49 16.35
CA ALA A 136 -10.69 25.09 16.74
C ALA A 136 -11.49 25.47 15.48
N PRO A 137 -12.85 25.35 15.48
CA PRO A 137 -13.66 25.63 14.29
C PRO A 137 -13.38 26.97 13.61
N GLY A 138 -13.17 28.04 14.40
CA GLY A 138 -12.83 29.37 13.86
C GLY A 138 -11.41 29.53 13.30
N LYS A 139 -10.55 28.51 13.40
CA LYS A 139 -9.15 28.54 12.94
C LYS A 139 -8.91 27.74 11.66
N VAL A 140 -9.86 26.92 11.22
CA VAL A 140 -9.71 26.04 10.05
C VAL A 140 -9.25 26.82 8.82
N LEU A 141 -9.95 27.90 8.49
CA LEU A 141 -9.64 28.73 7.32
C LEU A 141 -8.25 29.38 7.43
N ALA A 142 -7.90 29.93 8.59
CA ALA A 142 -6.61 30.58 8.81
C ALA A 142 -5.44 29.58 8.71
N THR A 143 -5.62 28.36 9.24
CA THR A 143 -4.63 27.30 9.11
C THR A 143 -4.49 26.84 7.65
N LEU A 144 -5.59 26.66 6.91
CA LEU A 144 -5.53 26.31 5.48
C LEU A 144 -4.78 27.35 4.65
N GLN A 145 -4.99 28.65 4.94
CA GLN A 145 -4.26 29.71 4.25
C GLN A 145 -2.74 29.60 4.43
N SER A 146 -2.26 29.02 5.54
CA SER A 146 -0.83 28.75 5.73
C SER A 146 -0.31 27.54 4.94
N VAL A 147 -1.20 26.66 4.46
CA VAL A 147 -0.85 25.52 3.59
C VAL A 147 -0.62 25.97 2.14
N GLY A 148 -1.40 26.94 1.64
CA GLY A 148 -1.21 27.59 0.33
C GLY A 148 -2.51 27.91 -0.42
N ASP A 149 -2.38 28.35 -1.68
CA ASP A 149 -3.51 28.92 -2.45
C ASP A 149 -4.44 27.87 -3.08
N ALA A 150 -4.07 26.59 -3.08
CA ALA A 150 -4.86 25.49 -3.66
C ALA A 150 -5.53 24.65 -2.56
N THR A 151 -6.45 25.26 -1.82
CA THR A 151 -7.14 24.60 -0.69
C THR A 151 -8.65 24.68 -0.80
N THR A 152 -9.36 23.69 -0.25
CA THR A 152 -10.83 23.73 -0.08
C THR A 152 -11.18 23.77 1.41
N LEU A 153 -12.37 24.29 1.74
CA LEU A 153 -12.95 24.21 3.08
C LEU A 153 -14.40 23.78 2.93
N ASP A 154 -14.72 22.61 3.48
CA ASP A 154 -16.00 21.96 3.33
C ASP A 154 -16.53 21.47 4.69
N ASP A 155 -17.85 21.43 4.83
CA ASP A 155 -18.49 20.72 5.94
C ASP A 155 -18.28 19.21 5.80
N PHE A 156 -17.89 18.54 6.88
CA PHE A 156 -17.55 17.12 6.84
C PHE A 156 -18.75 16.27 6.42
N GLY A 157 -19.96 16.59 6.90
CA GLY A 157 -21.18 15.90 6.48
C GLY A 157 -21.47 16.06 5.00
N ALA A 158 -21.24 17.26 4.44
CA ALA A 158 -21.38 17.51 3.01
C ALA A 158 -20.37 16.71 2.18
N VAL A 159 -19.11 16.57 2.64
CA VAL A 159 -18.10 15.72 2.00
C VAL A 159 -18.58 14.27 1.98
N ILE A 160 -18.99 13.71 3.13
CA ILE A 160 -19.46 12.32 3.22
C ILE A 160 -20.67 12.07 2.32
N ALA A 161 -21.63 12.99 2.29
CA ALA A 161 -22.79 12.92 1.40
C ALA A 161 -22.38 12.97 -0.07
N HIS A 162 -21.43 13.85 -0.43
CA HIS A 162 -20.95 13.96 -1.81
C HIS A 162 -20.23 12.70 -2.28
N LEU A 163 -19.41 12.09 -1.42
CA LEU A 163 -18.72 10.83 -1.73
C LEU A 163 -19.70 9.70 -2.07
N ALA A 164 -20.91 9.70 -1.49
CA ALA A 164 -21.94 8.71 -1.82
C ALA A 164 -22.49 8.85 -3.25
N THR A 165 -22.37 10.03 -3.87
CA THR A 165 -22.89 10.33 -5.22
C THR A 165 -21.90 10.00 -6.34
N ILE A 166 -20.64 9.74 -6.01
CA ILE A 166 -19.56 9.56 -7.00
C ILE A 166 -18.86 8.21 -6.78
N HIS A 167 -18.59 7.50 -7.88
CA HIS A 167 -17.81 6.26 -7.82
C HIS A 167 -16.36 6.53 -7.35
N PRO A 168 -15.80 5.73 -6.41
CA PRO A 168 -14.47 5.97 -5.84
C PRO A 168 -13.31 6.11 -6.84
N SER A 169 -13.40 5.50 -8.02
CA SER A 169 -12.38 5.67 -9.08
C SER A 169 -12.22 7.11 -9.57
N ARG A 170 -13.20 7.99 -9.31
CA ARG A 170 -13.16 9.41 -9.70
C ARG A 170 -12.61 10.32 -8.60
N TYR A 171 -12.31 9.80 -7.41
CA TYR A 171 -11.80 10.62 -6.30
C TYR A 171 -10.42 11.22 -6.59
N VAL A 172 -9.64 10.65 -7.52
CA VAL A 172 -8.39 11.26 -8.02
C VAL A 172 -8.63 12.69 -8.51
N GLY A 173 -9.69 12.91 -9.29
CA GLY A 173 -10.01 14.24 -9.80
C GLY A 173 -10.55 15.20 -8.74
N LEU A 174 -11.00 14.71 -7.58
CA LEU A 174 -11.41 15.57 -6.47
C LEU A 174 -10.21 16.16 -5.72
N VAL A 175 -9.06 15.48 -5.76
CA VAL A 175 -7.85 15.88 -5.01
C VAL A 175 -6.77 16.48 -5.90
N GLU A 176 -6.93 16.39 -7.22
CA GLU A 176 -5.93 16.85 -8.19
C GLU A 176 -5.65 18.35 -8.04
N GLY A 177 -4.38 18.70 -7.92
CA GLY A 177 -3.92 20.08 -7.79
C GLY A 177 -4.12 20.72 -6.41
N LEU A 178 -4.78 20.04 -5.47
CA LEU A 178 -4.94 20.55 -4.11
C LEU A 178 -3.63 20.40 -3.30
N ARG A 179 -3.41 21.35 -2.39
CA ARG A 179 -2.37 21.28 -1.36
C ARG A 179 -2.94 21.04 0.03
N GLY A 180 -4.21 21.38 0.26
CA GLY A 180 -4.86 21.12 1.53
C GLY A 180 -6.38 21.09 1.44
N VAL A 181 -7.01 20.36 2.33
CA VAL A 181 -8.46 20.31 2.50
C VAL A 181 -8.84 20.60 3.95
N GLY A 182 -9.85 21.42 4.12
CA GLY A 182 -10.44 21.77 5.40
C GLY A 182 -11.73 21.01 5.62
N TRP A 183 -11.87 20.35 6.77
CA TRP A 183 -13.12 19.70 7.16
C TRP A 183 -13.65 20.32 8.45
N SER A 184 -14.77 21.04 8.34
CA SER A 184 -15.45 21.58 9.51
C SER A 184 -16.44 20.58 10.10
N GLY A 185 -16.54 20.53 11.42
CA GLY A 185 -17.58 19.75 12.10
C GLY A 185 -17.44 18.24 11.92
N VAL A 186 -16.21 17.72 11.92
CA VAL A 186 -15.96 16.27 11.88
C VAL A 186 -16.67 15.58 13.06
N TYR A 187 -17.34 14.47 12.75
CA TYR A 187 -18.07 13.64 13.72
C TYR A 187 -17.75 12.17 13.47
N GLN A 188 -18.03 11.33 14.47
CA GLN A 188 -17.79 9.89 14.37
C GLN A 188 -18.78 9.22 13.40
N LEU A 189 -18.25 8.42 12.48
CA LEU A 189 -19.03 7.66 11.51
C LEU A 189 -19.48 6.33 12.11
N HIS A 190 -20.78 6.05 11.97
CA HIS A 190 -21.41 4.79 12.38
C HIS A 190 -21.86 3.94 11.19
N ASN A 191 -21.80 4.48 9.96
CA ASN A 191 -22.16 3.76 8.74
C ASN A 191 -20.91 3.24 8.02
N GLN A 192 -20.83 1.92 7.86
CA GLN A 192 -19.69 1.25 7.22
C GLN A 192 -19.45 1.70 5.78
N ALA A 193 -20.50 1.97 5.00
CA ALA A 193 -20.36 2.39 3.61
C ALA A 193 -19.81 3.82 3.50
N GLU A 194 -20.19 4.71 4.42
CA GLU A 194 -19.62 6.07 4.52
C GLU A 194 -18.14 6.00 4.91
N ALA A 195 -17.82 5.21 5.94
CA ALA A 195 -16.46 5.01 6.41
C ALA A 195 -15.52 4.47 5.33
N LEU A 196 -15.97 3.47 4.55
CA LEU A 196 -15.16 2.91 3.46
C LEU A 196 -14.96 3.90 2.29
N ARG A 197 -15.91 4.80 2.04
CA ARG A 197 -15.72 5.88 1.06
C ARG A 197 -14.72 6.92 1.56
N LEU A 198 -14.78 7.29 2.84
CA LEU A 198 -13.78 8.16 3.46
C LEU A 198 -12.38 7.53 3.36
N VAL A 199 -12.24 6.23 3.66
CA VAL A 199 -10.97 5.49 3.47
C VAL A 199 -10.46 5.66 2.04
N ALA A 200 -11.32 5.48 1.03
CA ALA A 200 -10.92 5.62 -0.36
C ALA A 200 -10.49 7.06 -0.72
N LEU A 201 -11.12 8.09 -0.15
CA LEU A 201 -10.71 9.49 -0.32
C LEU A 201 -9.36 9.77 0.35
N VAL A 202 -9.19 9.31 1.60
CA VAL A 202 -7.94 9.48 2.37
C VAL A 202 -6.75 8.85 1.63
N ASP A 203 -6.95 7.71 0.98
CA ASP A 203 -5.92 7.08 0.16
C ASP A 203 -5.45 8.02 -0.97
N ARG A 204 -6.38 8.73 -1.63
CA ARG A 204 -6.05 9.70 -2.69
C ARG A 204 -5.36 10.94 -2.13
N LEU A 205 -5.85 11.49 -1.01
CA LEU A 205 -5.23 12.63 -0.35
C LEU A 205 -3.79 12.30 0.10
N TYR A 206 -3.57 11.08 0.61
CA TYR A 206 -2.25 10.63 1.05
C TYR A 206 -1.28 10.45 -0.13
N ASP A 207 -1.72 9.78 -1.20
CA ASP A 207 -0.91 9.57 -2.40
C ASP A 207 -0.49 10.93 -3.04
N ALA A 208 -1.37 11.93 -2.99
CA ALA A 208 -1.13 13.28 -3.50
C ALA A 208 -0.49 14.25 -2.48
N ARG A 209 -0.19 13.79 -1.25
CA ARG A 209 0.33 14.60 -0.13
C ARG A 209 -0.49 15.87 0.17
N VAL A 210 -1.81 15.77 0.12
CA VAL A 210 -2.73 16.88 0.41
C VAL A 210 -2.97 16.97 1.92
N ALA A 211 -2.59 18.09 2.54
CA ALA A 211 -2.77 18.29 3.97
C ALA A 211 -4.25 18.29 4.38
N ILE A 212 -4.57 17.84 5.60
CA ILE A 212 -5.94 17.89 6.13
C ILE A 212 -5.98 18.82 7.33
N VAL A 213 -6.92 19.77 7.37
CA VAL A 213 -7.16 20.67 8.51
C VAL A 213 -8.57 20.42 9.06
N PRO A 214 -8.71 19.56 10.08
CA PRO A 214 -10.01 19.21 10.63
C PRO A 214 -10.38 20.06 11.86
N SER A 215 -11.67 20.27 12.08
CA SER A 215 -12.23 20.67 13.37
C SER A 215 -13.37 19.74 13.78
N GLY A 216 -13.64 19.61 15.08
CA GLY A 216 -14.60 18.65 15.61
C GLY A 216 -13.92 17.47 16.26
N VAL A 217 -14.43 16.26 16.02
CA VAL A 217 -13.80 15.00 16.47
C VAL A 217 -12.45 14.80 15.77
N ALA A 218 -11.48 14.26 16.49
CA ALA A 218 -10.17 13.95 15.92
C ALA A 218 -10.29 12.85 14.86
N LEU A 219 -9.54 12.96 13.75
CA LEU A 219 -9.66 12.02 12.65
C LEU A 219 -9.19 10.60 13.01
N ASP A 220 -8.38 10.44 14.06
CA ASP A 220 -8.05 9.13 14.63
C ASP A 220 -9.20 8.48 15.40
N GLU A 221 -10.26 9.23 15.72
CA GLU A 221 -11.47 8.76 16.42
C GLU A 221 -12.70 8.72 15.50
N VAL A 222 -12.54 8.99 14.20
CA VAL A 222 -13.65 9.11 13.24
C VAL A 222 -14.38 7.79 12.97
N PHE A 223 -13.74 6.64 13.20
CA PHE A 223 -14.34 5.31 13.07
C PHE A 223 -14.72 4.77 14.44
N ASP A 224 -15.93 4.25 14.60
CA ASP A 224 -16.37 3.68 15.88
C ASP A 224 -15.73 2.31 16.22
N ASP A 225 -15.89 1.89 17.48
CA ASP A 225 -15.33 0.64 17.99
C ASP A 225 -15.85 -0.61 17.27
N THR A 226 -17.09 -0.56 16.75
CA THR A 226 -17.68 -1.66 15.99
C THR A 226 -16.94 -1.84 14.66
N MET A 227 -16.60 -0.75 13.98
CA MET A 227 -15.79 -0.76 12.77
C MET A 227 -14.36 -1.21 13.03
N LEU A 228 -13.75 -0.75 14.12
CA LEU A 228 -12.38 -1.09 14.52
C LEU A 228 -12.22 -2.54 14.98
N SER A 229 -13.31 -3.20 15.37
CA SER A 229 -13.35 -4.64 15.69
C SER A 229 -13.87 -5.50 14.52
N GLY A 230 -14.34 -4.89 13.43
CA GLY A 230 -14.93 -5.57 12.27
C GLY A 230 -13.95 -6.06 11.19
N GLY A 231 -14.48 -6.69 10.14
CA GLY A 231 -13.70 -7.31 9.06
C GLY A 231 -12.83 -6.35 8.24
N TYR A 232 -13.15 -5.04 8.23
CA TYR A 232 -12.37 -4.01 7.56
C TYR A 232 -11.36 -3.28 8.46
N ARG A 233 -11.14 -3.75 9.70
CA ARG A 233 -10.22 -3.16 10.69
C ARG A 233 -8.88 -2.69 10.11
N LYS A 234 -8.24 -3.51 9.26
CA LYS A 234 -6.95 -3.15 8.63
C LYS A 234 -7.04 -1.90 7.76
N LYS A 235 -8.16 -1.71 7.05
CA LYS A 235 -8.39 -0.53 6.20
C LYS A 235 -8.58 0.73 7.05
N TYR A 236 -9.37 0.66 8.12
CA TYR A 236 -9.58 1.80 9.02
C TYR A 236 -8.31 2.23 9.72
N LEU A 237 -7.55 1.30 10.30
CA LEU A 237 -6.30 1.63 10.98
C LEU A 237 -5.24 2.23 10.01
N ARG A 238 -5.23 1.78 8.75
CA ARG A 238 -4.40 2.38 7.70
C ARG A 238 -4.84 3.80 7.39
N ALA A 239 -6.14 4.05 7.24
CA ALA A 239 -6.68 5.38 6.99
C ALA A 239 -6.41 6.33 8.16
N VAL A 240 -6.58 5.88 9.41
CA VAL A 240 -6.22 6.65 10.62
C VAL A 240 -4.77 7.09 10.59
N SER A 241 -3.85 6.16 10.33
CA SER A 241 -2.41 6.48 10.25
C SER A 241 -2.12 7.55 9.19
N ARG A 242 -2.78 7.47 8.04
CA ARG A 242 -2.67 8.46 6.96
C ARG A 242 -3.26 9.82 7.34
N MET A 243 -4.41 9.85 7.98
CA MET A 243 -5.03 11.10 8.44
C MET A 243 -4.15 11.79 9.50
N ILE A 244 -3.57 11.06 10.44
CA ILE A 244 -2.60 11.62 11.40
C ILE A 244 -1.45 12.29 10.66
N ALA A 245 -0.85 11.61 9.67
CA ALA A 245 0.21 12.17 8.84
C ALA A 245 -0.21 13.46 8.13
N LEU A 246 -1.36 13.43 7.44
CA LEU A 246 -1.85 14.55 6.65
C LEU A 246 -2.26 15.76 7.50
N THR A 247 -2.71 15.54 8.74
CA THR A 247 -3.01 16.64 9.67
C THR A 247 -1.77 17.33 10.22
N ARG A 248 -0.64 16.61 10.32
CA ARG A 248 0.65 17.20 10.74
C ARG A 248 1.29 18.04 9.63
N LEU A 249 1.11 17.67 8.36
CA LEU A 249 1.57 18.47 7.22
C LEU A 249 1.06 19.91 7.26
N ALA A 250 -0.17 20.13 7.75
CA ALA A 250 -0.73 21.47 7.91
C ALA A 250 -0.14 22.28 9.08
N GLY A 251 0.43 21.61 10.09
CA GLY A 251 1.02 22.24 11.26
C GLY A 251 2.52 22.58 11.10
N ASN A 252 3.23 21.84 10.24
CA ASN A 252 4.67 22.00 9.97
C ASN A 252 4.96 21.99 8.46
N PRO A 253 4.80 23.14 7.76
CA PRO A 253 5.05 23.21 6.31
C PRO A 253 6.51 22.93 5.89
N GLN A 254 7.46 22.83 6.83
CA GLN A 254 8.85 22.46 6.56
C GLN A 254 9.07 20.95 6.32
N GLU A 255 8.13 20.07 6.68
CA GLU A 255 8.20 18.63 6.38
C GLU A 255 7.73 18.29 4.95
N ALA A 256 7.30 19.29 4.17
CA ALA A 256 6.75 19.13 2.83
C ALA A 256 7.79 19.18 1.68
N LEU A 257 9.09 19.29 1.98
CA LEU A 257 10.20 19.37 1.02
C LEU A 257 11.03 18.08 0.99
#